data_AF-A0A9D1AIS4-F1
#
_entry.id   AF-A0A9D1AIS4-F1
#
_cell.length_a   1.000
_cell.length_b   1.000
_cell.length_c   1.000
_cell.angle_alpha   90.00
_cell.angle_beta   90.00
_cell.angle_gamma   90.00
#
_symmetry.space_group_name_H-M   'P 1'
#
loop_
_entity.id
_entity.type
_entity.pdbx_description
1 polymer ?
#
loop_
_entity_poly.entity_id
_entity_poly.type
_entity_poly.pdbx_seq_one_letter_code
_entity_poly.pdbx_strand_id
1 'polypeptide(L)'
;MADSQECKKTGISKKKEGNKMIKKTITIFLSILMLLTICGCSSNSTDATSSQTGSGGITYSGAINLAKQAIQNDEVGLVSLSLETGGLVRNVRLASGDAEHIENEDENYWDVTIKGTFAVYDEYGRYSDSEAFTAEVEVDGITGDVLGIIDYSID
;
A
#
# COMPACT_ATOMS: atom_id res chain seq x y z
N MET A 1 -26.45 -68.17 19.31
CA MET A 1 -25.12 -68.81 19.32
C MET A 1 -24.61 -68.82 17.89
N ALA A 2 -23.65 -67.94 17.59
CA ALA A 2 -22.78 -68.00 16.43
C ALA A 2 -21.55 -67.14 16.74
N ASP A 3 -20.53 -67.79 17.30
CA ASP A 3 -19.14 -67.34 17.36
C ASP A 3 -18.59 -67.16 15.92
N SER A 4 -17.87 -66.08 15.61
CA SER A 4 -16.39 -65.98 15.56
C SER A 4 -15.78 -66.79 14.39
N GLN A 5 -14.88 -66.33 13.53
CA GLN A 5 -14.01 -65.16 13.41
C GLN A 5 -13.33 -65.25 12.03
N GLU A 6 -12.99 -64.14 11.38
CA GLU A 6 -11.60 -63.92 10.93
C GLU A 6 -11.35 -62.46 10.53
N CYS A 7 -10.14 -62.02 10.87
CA CYS A 7 -9.65 -60.65 10.98
C CYS A 7 -8.37 -60.55 10.14
N LYS A 8 -8.15 -59.41 9.46
CA LYS A 8 -6.85 -58.79 9.05
C LYS A 8 -7.10 -57.80 7.90
N LYS A 9 -6.38 -56.70 7.69
CA LYS A 9 -5.51 -55.78 8.46
C LYS A 9 -5.12 -54.68 7.44
N THR A 10 -5.17 -53.41 7.84
CA THR A 10 -4.26 -52.29 7.48
C THR A 10 -3.87 -51.98 6.02
N GLY A 11 -3.94 -50.69 5.65
CA GLY A 11 -3.09 -50.12 4.59
C GLY A 11 -3.38 -48.67 4.19
N ILE A 12 -2.71 -47.71 4.84
CA ILE A 12 -2.59 -46.30 4.40
C ILE A 12 -1.64 -46.24 3.20
N SER A 13 -1.91 -45.40 2.19
CA SER A 13 -0.83 -44.73 1.44
C SER A 13 -1.29 -43.46 0.71
N LYS A 14 -0.61 -42.35 1.04
CA LYS A 14 -0.58 -41.08 0.29
C LYS A 14 0.51 -41.15 -0.79
N LYS A 15 0.25 -40.59 -1.99
CA LYS A 15 1.22 -39.87 -2.86
C LYS A 15 0.43 -39.19 -3.98
N LYS A 16 0.36 -37.85 -4.08
CA LYS A 16 1.32 -36.86 -4.64
C LYS A 16 1.66 -37.07 -6.13
N GLU A 17 1.02 -36.27 -6.97
CA GLU A 17 1.49 -35.66 -8.24
C GLU A 17 0.58 -34.42 -8.46
N GLY A 18 1.00 -33.22 -8.85
CA GLY A 18 2.25 -32.80 -9.46
C GLY A 18 2.02 -31.98 -10.73
N ASN A 19 1.40 -30.80 -10.60
CA ASN A 19 1.61 -29.54 -11.36
C ASN A 19 1.95 -29.60 -12.88
N LYS A 20 1.10 -29.00 -13.75
CA LYS A 20 1.59 -28.29 -14.96
C LYS A 20 0.57 -27.31 -15.58
N MET A 21 0.93 -26.02 -15.51
CA MET A 21 0.70 -24.94 -16.50
C MET A 21 -0.73 -24.52 -16.86
N ILE A 22 -1.20 -23.44 -16.22
CA ILE A 22 -2.07 -22.44 -16.86
C ILE A 22 -1.21 -21.18 -17.03
N LYS A 23 -0.63 -21.01 -18.21
CA LYS A 23 0.04 -19.77 -18.64
C LYS A 23 -0.81 -19.17 -19.76
N LYS A 24 -1.03 -17.86 -19.65
CA LYS A 24 -1.61 -16.91 -20.63
C LYS A 24 -3.14 -16.89 -20.71
N THR A 25 -3.76 -15.81 -20.25
CA THR A 25 -4.27 -14.71 -21.10
C THR A 25 -4.96 -13.68 -20.20
N ILE A 26 -4.27 -12.60 -19.82
CA ILE A 26 -4.90 -11.37 -19.31
C ILE A 26 -4.46 -10.29 -20.28
N THR A 27 -5.39 -9.86 -21.13
CA THR A 27 -5.20 -8.69 -21.98
C THR A 27 -6.58 -8.06 -22.13
N ILE A 28 -6.60 -6.73 -21.97
CA ILE A 28 -7.68 -5.81 -22.32
C ILE A 28 -8.72 -5.57 -21.21
N PHE A 29 -8.42 -4.64 -20.31
CA PHE A 29 -9.38 -3.65 -19.79
C PHE A 29 -8.59 -2.45 -19.23
N LEU A 30 -7.80 -1.80 -20.09
CA LEU A 30 -7.10 -0.55 -19.76
C LEU A 30 -7.40 0.50 -20.85
N SER A 31 -8.67 0.79 -21.03
CA SER A 31 -9.15 1.85 -21.91
C SER A 31 -10.54 2.22 -21.42
N ILE A 32 -10.82 3.51 -21.24
CA ILE A 32 -12.06 4.10 -20.71
C ILE A 32 -12.03 4.37 -19.20
N LEU A 33 -11.22 5.35 -18.77
CA LEU A 33 -11.66 6.36 -17.80
C LEU A 33 -10.74 7.61 -17.78
N MET A 34 -10.42 8.19 -18.94
CA MET A 34 -9.93 9.56 -19.01
C MET A 34 -11.04 10.45 -19.57
N LEU A 35 -12.00 10.82 -18.72
CA LEU A 35 -12.95 11.89 -18.97
C LEU A 35 -13.76 12.11 -17.69
N LEU A 36 -13.22 12.88 -16.75
CA LEU A 36 -14.04 13.70 -15.87
C LEU A 36 -13.28 14.99 -15.58
N THR A 37 -13.83 16.04 -16.17
CA THR A 37 -13.43 17.43 -16.20
C THR A 37 -13.42 18.06 -14.81
N ILE A 38 -12.39 18.87 -14.62
CA ILE A 38 -12.13 19.82 -13.55
C ILE A 38 -13.32 20.79 -13.43
N CYS A 39 -13.99 20.82 -12.28
CA CYS A 39 -14.83 21.95 -11.89
C CYS A 39 -14.84 22.07 -10.36
N GLY A 40 -14.17 23.09 -9.84
CA GLY A 40 -14.13 23.36 -8.40
C GLY A 40 -12.92 24.16 -7.95
N CYS A 41 -12.61 25.27 -8.61
CA CYS A 41 -11.67 26.25 -8.09
C CYS A 41 -12.46 27.25 -7.22
N SER A 42 -12.18 27.28 -5.91
CA SER A 42 -12.03 28.49 -5.09
C SER A 42 -12.27 28.20 -3.60
N SER A 43 -11.21 28.23 -2.80
CA SER A 43 -11.00 29.27 -1.77
C SER A 43 -9.65 29.08 -1.06
N ASN A 44 -8.72 29.97 -1.38
CA ASN A 44 -7.71 30.61 -0.52
C ASN A 44 -7.10 29.81 0.66
N SER A 45 -5.90 29.26 0.46
CA SER A 45 -4.86 29.20 1.48
C SER A 45 -3.51 29.47 0.81
N THR A 46 -2.78 30.44 1.34
CA THR A 46 -1.49 30.90 0.84
C THR A 46 -0.41 29.99 1.41
N ASP A 47 -0.17 28.84 0.80
CA ASP A 47 1.02 28.04 1.09
C ASP A 47 2.04 28.26 -0.02
N ALA A 48 3.24 28.67 0.40
CA ALA A 48 4.38 28.90 -0.47
C ALA A 48 4.76 27.59 -1.16
N THR A 49 4.14 27.34 -2.32
CA THR A 49 4.46 26.23 -3.19
C THR A 49 5.76 26.59 -3.91
N SER A 50 6.88 26.00 -3.51
CA SER A 50 8.05 25.95 -4.37
C SER A 50 7.70 25.09 -5.57
N SER A 51 7.35 25.73 -6.69
CA SER A 51 7.19 25.05 -7.98
C SER A 51 8.56 24.67 -8.52
N GLN A 52 9.21 23.68 -7.91
CA GLN A 52 10.34 23.00 -8.53
C GLN A 52 9.78 22.05 -9.57
N THR A 53 9.72 22.55 -10.81
CA THR A 53 9.47 21.74 -12.00
C THR A 53 10.74 21.77 -12.84
N GLY A 54 11.59 20.73 -12.69
CA GLY A 54 12.66 20.44 -13.63
C GLY A 54 12.07 19.87 -14.93
N SER A 55 12.71 20.12 -16.08
CA SER A 55 12.14 19.84 -17.40
C SER A 55 11.96 18.34 -17.66
N GLY A 56 10.79 17.80 -17.33
CA GLY A 56 10.35 16.45 -17.69
C GLY A 56 9.84 15.58 -16.54
N GLY A 57 10.01 16.01 -15.29
CA GLY A 57 9.68 15.21 -14.10
C GLY A 57 8.31 15.48 -13.48
N ILE A 58 7.94 14.64 -12.50
CA ILE A 58 6.76 14.86 -11.66
C ILE A 58 6.95 16.06 -10.73
N THR A 59 5.84 16.75 -10.44
CA THR A 59 5.84 17.90 -9.53
C THR A 59 5.84 17.46 -8.07
N TYR A 60 6.27 18.34 -7.16
CA TYR A 60 6.14 18.18 -5.70
C TYR A 60 4.76 17.64 -5.27
N SER A 61 3.69 18.29 -5.73
CA SER A 61 2.31 17.86 -5.43
C SER A 61 1.93 16.52 -6.09
N GLY A 62 2.54 16.20 -7.23
CA GLY A 62 2.39 14.92 -7.90
C GLY A 62 3.00 13.78 -7.08
N ALA A 63 4.24 13.96 -6.60
CA ALA A 63 4.94 13.01 -5.75
C ALA A 63 4.14 12.70 -4.47
N ILE A 64 3.64 13.74 -3.78
CA ILE A 64 2.79 13.58 -2.58
C ILE A 64 1.52 12.77 -2.88
N ASN A 65 0.86 13.03 -4.01
CA ASN A 65 -0.38 12.31 -4.36
C ASN A 65 -0.12 10.86 -4.74
N LEU A 66 1.03 10.55 -5.34
CA LEU A 66 1.46 9.19 -5.66
C LEU A 66 1.80 8.43 -4.38
N ALA A 67 2.57 9.03 -3.47
CA ALA A 67 2.89 8.44 -2.18
C ALA A 67 1.63 8.15 -1.34
N LYS A 68 0.67 9.07 -1.31
CA LYS A 68 -0.62 8.84 -0.63
C LYS A 68 -1.39 7.65 -1.22
N GLN A 69 -1.39 7.48 -2.53
CA GLN A 69 -2.02 6.33 -3.19
C GLN A 69 -1.30 5.03 -2.86
N ALA A 70 0.04 5.04 -2.82
CA ALA A 70 0.82 3.87 -2.43
C ALA A 70 0.48 3.41 -1.02
N ILE A 71 0.47 4.32 -0.05
CA ILE A 71 0.14 4.00 1.36
C ILE A 71 -1.29 3.45 1.48
N GLN A 72 -2.26 3.97 0.74
CA GLN A 72 -3.63 3.45 0.77
C GLN A 72 -3.75 2.02 0.22
N ASN A 73 -2.86 1.64 -0.71
CA ASN A 73 -2.85 0.33 -1.36
C ASN A 73 -1.87 -0.65 -0.72
N ASP A 74 -1.05 -0.23 0.26
CA ASP A 74 -0.05 -1.09 0.88
C ASP A 74 -0.64 -1.99 1.97
N GLU A 75 -1.18 -3.13 1.54
CA GLU A 75 -1.68 -4.15 2.47
C GLU A 75 -0.61 -4.67 3.43
N VAL A 76 0.68 -4.68 3.02
CA VAL A 76 1.77 -5.23 3.83
C VAL A 76 2.12 -4.26 4.97
N GLY A 77 2.28 -2.97 4.67
CA GLY A 77 2.53 -1.94 5.69
C GLY A 77 1.41 -1.86 6.74
N LEU A 78 0.14 -1.97 6.31
CA LEU A 78 -1.00 -1.96 7.24
C LEU A 78 -1.05 -3.20 8.15
N VAL A 79 -0.57 -4.35 7.69
CA VAL A 79 -0.39 -5.54 8.53
C VAL A 79 0.74 -5.33 9.54
N SER A 80 1.86 -4.72 9.14
CA SER A 80 2.95 -4.39 10.06
C SER A 80 2.47 -3.47 11.20
N LEU A 81 1.73 -2.41 10.88
CA LEU A 81 1.12 -1.53 11.88
C LEU A 81 0.14 -2.27 12.81
N SER A 82 -0.59 -3.26 12.28
CA SER A 82 -1.48 -4.10 13.09
C SER A 82 -0.71 -4.99 14.08
N LEU A 83 0.45 -5.50 13.68
CA LEU A 83 1.32 -6.30 14.56
C LEU A 83 1.94 -5.44 15.66
N GLU A 84 2.35 -4.21 15.34
CA GLU A 84 2.95 -3.28 16.28
C GLU A 84 1.94 -2.80 17.34
N THR A 85 0.73 -2.45 16.92
CA THR A 85 -0.34 -2.01 17.84
C THR A 85 -1.05 -3.16 18.55
N GLY A 86 -0.84 -4.41 18.12
CA GLY A 86 -1.53 -5.58 18.65
C GLY A 86 -3.04 -5.62 18.34
N GLY A 87 -3.49 -4.83 17.36
CA GLY A 87 -4.90 -4.71 16.97
C GLY A 87 -5.09 -4.59 15.47
N LEU A 88 -6.34 -4.65 15.03
CA LEU A 88 -6.70 -4.51 13.62
C LEU A 88 -6.69 -3.03 13.22
N VAL A 89 -5.79 -2.65 12.31
CA VAL A 89 -5.72 -1.29 11.75
C VAL A 89 -6.81 -1.07 10.70
N ARG A 90 -7.59 0.01 10.85
CA ARG A 90 -8.63 0.42 9.90
C ARG A 90 -8.75 1.94 9.82
N ASN A 91 -9.55 2.41 8.85
CA ASN A 91 -9.88 3.83 8.68
C ASN A 91 -8.64 4.74 8.59
N VAL A 92 -7.64 4.31 7.82
CA VAL A 92 -6.43 5.09 7.55
C VAL A 92 -6.79 6.43 6.91
N ARG A 93 -6.32 7.52 7.49
CA ARG A 93 -6.54 8.89 7.03
C ARG A 93 -5.19 9.57 6.84
N LEU A 94 -4.94 10.08 5.63
CA LEU A 94 -3.69 10.77 5.31
C LEU A 94 -3.92 12.28 5.41
N ALA A 95 -3.25 12.92 6.37
CA ALA A 95 -3.52 14.31 6.74
C ALA A 95 -2.67 15.29 5.95
N SER A 96 -1.34 15.09 5.94
CA SER A 96 -0.40 15.99 5.29
C SER A 96 0.72 15.19 4.63
N GLY A 97 1.42 15.83 3.70
CA GLY A 97 2.62 15.30 3.09
C GLY A 97 3.61 16.42 2.87
N ASP A 98 4.89 16.09 2.96
CA ASP A 98 5.98 16.94 2.51
C ASP A 98 6.89 16.13 1.59
N ALA A 99 7.64 16.82 0.74
CA ALA A 99 8.52 16.15 -0.23
C ALA A 99 9.79 16.94 -0.49
N GLU A 100 10.92 16.24 -0.52
CA GLU A 100 12.22 16.78 -0.89
C GLU A 100 12.66 16.18 -2.23
N HIS A 101 13.08 17.02 -3.18
CA HIS A 101 13.59 16.55 -4.47
C HIS A 101 15.09 16.29 -4.37
N ILE A 102 15.49 15.06 -4.65
CA ILE A 102 16.87 14.61 -4.66
C ILE A 102 17.28 14.35 -6.11
N GLU A 103 18.18 15.16 -6.63
CA GLU A 103 18.73 15.04 -7.99
C GLU A 103 20.26 15.17 -7.96
N ASN A 104 20.94 14.10 -8.39
CA ASN A 104 22.39 14.06 -8.59
C ASN A 104 22.74 13.20 -9.82
N GLU A 105 24.02 12.89 -10.05
CA GLU A 105 24.45 12.13 -11.24
C GLU A 105 23.88 10.70 -11.29
N ASP A 106 23.59 10.12 -10.13
CA ASP A 106 23.18 8.73 -9.97
C ASP A 106 21.71 8.56 -9.56
N GLU A 107 21.07 9.63 -9.04
CA GLU A 107 19.75 9.59 -8.41
C GLU A 107 18.85 10.72 -8.90
N ASN A 108 17.57 10.40 -9.10
CA ASN A 108 16.53 11.38 -9.38
C ASN A 108 15.19 10.89 -8.81
N TYR A 109 14.87 11.30 -7.59
CA TYR A 109 13.65 10.87 -6.91
C TYR A 109 13.16 11.94 -5.93
N TRP A 110 11.90 11.80 -5.53
CA TRP A 110 11.30 12.54 -4.44
C TRP A 110 11.27 11.65 -3.21
N ASP A 111 11.86 12.14 -2.12
CA ASP A 111 11.66 11.59 -0.78
C ASP A 111 10.42 12.25 -0.18
N VAL A 112 9.39 11.46 0.11
CA VAL A 112 8.06 11.94 0.48
C VAL A 112 7.69 11.43 1.86
N THR A 113 7.51 12.35 2.81
CA THR A 113 7.01 12.04 4.15
C THR A 113 5.50 12.30 4.22
N ILE A 114 4.71 11.27 4.49
CA ILE A 114 3.26 11.37 4.69
C ILE A 114 2.92 11.16 6.16
N LYS A 115 2.13 12.08 6.72
CA LYS A 115 1.58 11.94 8.07
C LYS A 115 0.11 11.56 8.00
N GLY A 116 -0.29 10.63 8.84
CA GLY A 116 -1.66 10.13 8.88
C GLY A 116 -2.08 9.67 10.26
N THR A 117 -3.31 9.18 10.33
CA THR A 117 -3.85 8.49 11.50
C THR A 117 -4.57 7.22 11.07
N PHE A 118 -4.68 6.27 11.99
CA PHE A 118 -5.52 5.10 11.82
C PHE A 118 -6.21 4.72 13.12
N ALA A 119 -7.31 3.98 13.02
CA ALA A 119 -8.04 3.45 14.16
C ALA A 119 -7.64 2.00 14.40
N VAL A 120 -7.41 1.67 15.67
CA VAL A 120 -7.10 0.32 16.15
C VAL A 120 -8.36 -0.32 16.71
N TYR A 121 -8.63 -1.55 16.28
CA TYR A 121 -9.74 -2.36 16.75
C TYR A 121 -9.24 -3.63 17.43
N ASP A 122 -9.93 -4.08 18.46
CA ASP A 122 -9.65 -5.38 19.09
C ASP A 122 -10.07 -6.57 18.20
N GLU A 123 -9.77 -7.79 18.64
CA GLU A 123 -10.14 -9.03 17.94
C GLU A 123 -11.65 -9.22 17.74
N TYR A 124 -12.48 -8.50 18.50
CA TYR A 124 -13.94 -8.49 18.40
C TYR A 124 -14.47 -7.37 17.52
N GLY A 125 -13.59 -6.56 16.91
CA GLY A 125 -13.94 -5.43 16.05
C GLY A 125 -14.45 -4.22 16.82
N ARG A 126 -14.13 -4.09 18.11
CA ARG A 126 -14.46 -2.89 18.91
C ARG A 126 -13.32 -1.89 18.81
N TYR A 127 -13.68 -0.62 18.67
CA TYR A 127 -12.72 0.48 18.69
C TYR A 127 -11.95 0.46 20.02
N SER A 128 -10.63 0.46 19.92
CA SER A 128 -9.72 0.55 21.06
C SER A 128 -9.13 1.94 21.16
N ASP A 129 -8.40 2.36 20.12
CA ASP A 129 -7.67 3.63 20.10
C ASP A 129 -7.52 4.19 18.67
N SER A 130 -6.90 5.36 18.56
CA SER A 130 -6.46 5.97 17.30
C SER A 130 -5.01 6.41 17.44
N GLU A 131 -4.18 5.96 16.50
CA GLU A 131 -2.75 6.26 16.48
C GLU A 131 -2.41 7.21 15.33
N ALA A 132 -1.39 8.03 15.55
CA ALA A 132 -0.74 8.80 14.49
C ALA A 132 0.43 8.01 13.92
N PHE A 133 0.69 8.21 12.63
CA PHE A 133 1.85 7.59 11.99
C PHE A 133 2.48 8.52 10.97
N THR A 134 3.75 8.25 10.72
CA THR A 134 4.54 8.81 9.64
C THR A 134 4.96 7.68 8.70
N ALA A 135 4.91 7.92 7.40
CA ALA A 135 5.38 7.00 6.37
C ALA A 135 6.31 7.72 5.41
N GLU A 136 7.44 7.10 5.08
CA GLU A 136 8.44 7.61 4.15
C GLU A 136 8.37 6.83 2.83
N VAL A 137 8.30 7.53 1.70
CA VAL A 137 8.04 6.94 0.39
C VAL A 137 8.95 7.58 -0.65
N GLU A 138 9.61 6.74 -1.45
CA GLU A 138 10.41 7.21 -2.59
C GLU A 138 9.58 7.15 -3.88
N VAL A 139 9.59 8.24 -4.65
CA VAL A 139 8.92 8.33 -5.94
C VAL A 139 9.91 8.78 -7.02
N ASP A 140 10.05 7.99 -8.08
CA ASP A 140 10.96 8.29 -9.19
C ASP A 140 10.64 9.65 -9.83
N GLY A 141 11.64 10.54 -9.89
CA GLY A 141 11.45 11.94 -10.27
C GLY A 141 11.07 12.15 -11.73
N ILE A 142 11.25 11.14 -12.59
CA ILE A 142 11.03 11.23 -14.04
C ILE A 142 9.74 10.50 -14.44
N THR A 143 9.58 9.25 -14.01
CA THR A 143 8.48 8.35 -14.38
C THR A 143 7.28 8.51 -13.46
N GLY A 144 7.50 8.93 -12.21
CA GLY A 144 6.48 8.93 -11.16
C GLY A 144 6.11 7.54 -10.65
N ASP A 145 6.93 6.53 -10.91
CA ASP A 145 6.78 5.23 -10.29
C ASP A 145 7.15 5.31 -8.80
N VAL A 146 6.37 4.65 -7.95
CA VAL A 146 6.71 4.53 -6.52
C VAL A 146 7.76 3.45 -6.37
N LEU A 147 8.96 3.85 -5.94
CA LEU A 147 10.12 2.97 -5.80
C LEU A 147 9.99 2.07 -4.57
N GLY A 148 9.39 2.59 -3.50
CA GLY A 148 9.07 1.84 -2.30
C GLY A 148 8.51 2.70 -1.19
N ILE A 149 7.91 2.05 -0.20
CA ILE A 149 7.65 2.65 1.12
C ILE A 149 8.80 2.19 2.01
N ILE A 150 9.59 3.15 2.47
CA ILE A 150 10.85 2.90 3.19
C ILE A 150 10.54 2.49 4.63
N ASP A 151 9.63 3.21 5.27
CA ASP A 151 9.33 3.02 6.69
C ASP A 151 7.89 3.42 7.05
N TYR A 152 7.41 2.82 8.13
CA TYR A 152 6.22 3.23 8.87
C TYR A 152 6.62 3.36 10.34
N SER A 153 6.39 4.54 10.92
CA SER A 153 6.61 4.78 12.34
C SER A 153 5.33 5.28 13.00
N ILE A 154 4.99 4.70 14.15
CA ILE A 154 3.96 5.24 15.04
C ILE A 154 4.62 6.35 15.88
N ASP A 155 3.94 7.50 15.99
CA ASP A 155 4.45 8.70 16.66
C ASP A 155 4.35 8.63 18.21
#